data_AF-A0A7R9MKI1-F1
#
_entry.id   AF-A0A7R9MKI1-F1
#
_cell.length_a   1.000
_cell.length_b   1.000
_cell.length_c   1.000
_cell.angle_alpha   90.00
_cell.angle_beta   90.00
_cell.angle_gamma   90.00
#
_symmetry.space_group_name_H-M   'P 1'
#
loop_
_entity.id
_entity.type
_entity.pdbx_description
1 polymer ?
#
loop_
_entity_poly.entity_id
_entity_poly.type
_entity_poly.pdbx_seq_one_letter_code
_entity_poly.pdbx_strand_id
1 'polypeptide(L)'
;MTTAAYRPLVSVYTDKSESSGVSVKLPAVFRAPIRTDVVNFVHTNVRKNKRHPYAVSREAGHQTSAESWGTGRAVARIPRVRGGGTHRSGQGAFGNMCRGGRMFAPTRTWRRWHRRVNRNQRRYAIVSAIAASGIPSVVMSKGHLIEEVPEFPLVVSDKIQEYNKTKQAVQFLRSIKAWNDIEKVYKSKRLRAGKGKMRDRRRV
;
A
#
# COMPACT_ATOMS: atom_id res chain seq x y z
N MET A 1 28.43 -13.79 -10.87
CA MET A 1 28.04 -12.71 -9.94
C MET A 1 27.98 -11.42 -10.72
N THR A 2 26.82 -10.80 -10.88
CA THR A 2 26.71 -9.53 -11.60
C THR A 2 27.39 -8.44 -10.79
N THR A 3 28.59 -8.05 -11.20
CA THR A 3 29.35 -6.93 -10.66
C THR A 3 28.70 -5.63 -11.12
N ALA A 4 27.63 -5.19 -10.43
CA ALA A 4 27.24 -3.79 -10.56
C ALA A 4 28.40 -2.93 -10.04
N ALA A 5 28.73 -1.87 -10.78
CA ALA A 5 29.83 -0.96 -10.48
C ALA A 5 29.50 -0.12 -9.24
N TYR A 6 29.67 -0.71 -8.07
CA TYR A 6 29.52 -0.03 -6.80
C TYR A 6 30.81 0.71 -6.45
N ARG A 7 30.70 1.99 -6.10
CA ARG A 7 31.83 2.71 -5.51
C ARG A 7 32.21 2.04 -4.19
N PRO A 8 33.50 1.68 -3.97
CA PRO A 8 33.92 1.03 -2.74
C PRO A 8 33.87 1.99 -1.54
N LEU A 9 34.02 3.29 -1.79
CA LEU A 9 33.97 4.38 -0.83
C LEU A 9 32.87 5.36 -1.24
N VAL A 10 32.19 5.92 -0.25
CA VAL A 10 31.13 6.94 -0.40
C VAL A 10 31.54 8.16 0.41
N SER A 11 31.32 9.35 -0.14
CA SER A 11 31.67 10.61 0.52
C SER A 11 30.60 10.99 1.54
N VAL A 12 30.99 11.63 2.63
CA VAL A 12 30.03 12.15 3.62
C VAL A 12 29.82 13.64 3.36
N TYR A 13 28.58 14.06 3.16
CA TYR A 13 28.24 15.47 2.93
C TYR A 13 27.85 16.19 4.23
N THR A 14 28.26 17.44 4.36
CA THR A 14 27.85 18.35 5.44
C THR A 14 26.43 18.88 5.21
N ASP A 15 25.91 19.59 6.20
CA ASP A 15 24.62 20.31 6.12
C ASP A 15 24.56 21.38 5.02
N LYS A 16 25.71 21.85 4.56
CA LYS A 16 25.84 22.83 3.48
C LYS A 16 26.00 22.19 2.09
N SER A 17 25.87 20.87 1.98
CA SER A 17 26.09 20.11 0.74
C SER A 17 27.54 20.17 0.23
N GLU A 18 28.50 20.27 1.14
CA GLU A 18 29.93 20.19 0.85
C GLU A 18 30.46 18.81 1.24
N SER A 19 31.49 18.32 0.56
CA SER A 19 32.17 17.10 0.99
C SER A 19 32.91 17.37 2.30
N SER A 20 32.65 16.57 3.33
CA SER A 20 33.34 16.67 4.62
C SER A 20 34.80 16.19 4.58
N GLY A 21 35.26 15.65 3.44
CA GLY A 21 36.56 15.00 3.30
C GLY A 21 36.61 13.59 3.90
N VAL A 22 35.60 13.19 4.68
CA VAL A 22 35.46 11.85 5.23
C VAL A 22 34.79 10.94 4.21
N SER A 23 35.35 9.74 4.02
CA SER A 23 34.75 8.69 3.20
C SER A 23 34.45 7.45 4.04
N VAL A 24 33.36 6.77 3.71
CA VAL A 24 32.89 5.57 4.38
C VAL A 24 32.88 4.41 3.40
N LYS A 25 33.33 3.24 3.86
CA LYS A 25 33.27 2.01 3.06
C LYS A 25 31.82 1.60 2.82
N LEU A 26 31.45 1.41 1.56
CA LEU A 26 30.10 0.99 1.20
C LEU A 26 29.79 -0.39 1.85
N PRO A 27 28.70 -0.51 2.65
CA PRO A 27 28.34 -1.77 3.26
C PRO A 27 28.08 -2.87 2.22
N ALA A 28 28.45 -4.11 2.55
CA ALA A 28 28.29 -5.26 1.65
C ALA A 28 26.83 -5.51 1.21
N VAL A 29 25.85 -5.03 2.00
CA VAL A 29 24.42 -5.11 1.70
C VAL A 29 24.07 -4.45 0.36
N PHE A 30 24.78 -3.39 -0.05
CA PHE A 30 24.54 -2.73 -1.32
C PHE A 30 24.97 -3.58 -2.53
N ARG A 31 25.85 -4.56 -2.34
CA ARG A 31 26.32 -5.48 -3.38
C ARG A 31 25.41 -6.71 -3.55
N ALA A 32 24.37 -6.83 -2.74
CA ALA A 32 23.49 -7.97 -2.78
C ALA A 32 22.65 -8.00 -4.08
N PRO A 33 22.34 -9.20 -4.61
CA PRO A 33 21.52 -9.33 -5.80
C PRO A 33 20.09 -8.81 -5.58
N ILE A 34 19.61 -7.99 -6.52
CA ILE A 34 18.27 -7.41 -6.49
C ILE A 34 17.25 -8.41 -7.05
N ARG A 35 16.42 -8.98 -6.17
CA ARG A 35 15.31 -9.88 -6.56
C ARG A 35 13.96 -9.18 -6.46
N THR A 36 13.50 -8.64 -7.58
CA THR A 36 12.22 -7.92 -7.67
C THR A 36 11.01 -8.83 -7.41
N ASP A 37 11.11 -10.11 -7.75
CA ASP A 37 10.11 -11.15 -7.48
C ASP A 37 9.90 -11.36 -5.97
N VAL A 38 10.99 -11.52 -5.21
CA VAL A 38 10.95 -11.70 -3.75
C VAL A 38 10.44 -10.42 -3.08
N VAL A 39 10.91 -9.26 -3.53
CA VAL A 39 10.42 -7.96 -3.02
C VAL A 39 8.91 -7.82 -3.23
N ASN A 40 8.40 -8.13 -4.42
CA ASN A 40 6.97 -8.04 -4.73
C ASN A 40 6.14 -9.04 -3.92
N PHE A 41 6.62 -10.28 -3.78
CA PHE A 41 5.95 -11.31 -2.98
C PHE A 41 5.82 -10.89 -1.51
N VAL A 42 6.93 -10.41 -0.92
CA VAL A 42 6.95 -9.95 0.47
C VAL A 42 6.09 -8.71 0.63
N HIS A 43 6.23 -7.70 -0.23
CA HIS A 43 5.42 -6.48 -0.20
C HIS A 43 3.93 -6.78 -0.23
N THR A 44 3.51 -7.63 -1.18
CA THR A 44 2.10 -8.01 -1.36
C THR A 44 1.52 -8.67 -0.10
N ASN A 45 2.27 -9.60 0.51
CA ASN A 45 1.78 -10.32 1.68
C ASN A 45 1.82 -9.49 2.97
N VAL A 46 2.86 -8.68 3.17
CA VAL A 46 2.95 -7.76 4.32
C VAL A 46 1.88 -6.68 4.23
N ARG A 47 1.61 -6.13 3.04
CA ARG A 47 0.57 -5.11 2.83
C ARG A 47 -0.83 -5.63 3.14
N LYS A 48 -1.11 -6.92 2.91
CA LYS A 48 -2.39 -7.54 3.29
C LYS A 48 -2.63 -7.50 4.81
N ASN A 49 -1.57 -7.56 5.62
CA ASN A 49 -1.68 -7.61 7.08
C ASN A 49 -2.16 -6.31 7.72
N LYS A 50 -2.10 -5.17 7.02
CA LYS A 50 -2.62 -3.88 7.48
C LYS A 50 -4.14 -3.73 7.26
N ARG A 51 -4.81 -4.72 6.66
CA ARG A 51 -6.24 -4.64 6.37
C ARG A 51 -7.06 -4.95 7.62
N HIS A 52 -8.10 -4.15 7.85
CA HIS A 52 -9.12 -4.46 8.86
C HIS A 52 -10.15 -5.46 8.30
N PRO A 53 -10.50 -6.52 9.05
CA PRO A 53 -11.60 -7.41 8.70
C PRO A 53 -12.92 -6.65 8.54
N TYR A 54 -13.72 -7.04 7.55
CA TYR A 54 -15.07 -6.52 7.34
C TYR A 54 -16.01 -7.65 6.89
N ALA A 55 -17.26 -7.58 7.31
CA ALA A 55 -18.29 -8.56 7.01
C ALA A 55 -19.66 -7.88 6.92
N VAL A 56 -20.60 -8.51 6.21
CA VAL A 56 -22.02 -8.16 6.30
C VAL A 56 -22.62 -8.77 7.57
N SER A 57 -23.72 -8.19 8.08
CA SER A 57 -24.43 -8.76 9.23
C SER A 57 -24.83 -10.22 8.96
N ARG A 58 -24.71 -11.08 9.99
CA ARG A 58 -25.05 -12.51 9.89
C ARG A 58 -26.53 -12.72 9.56
N GLU A 59 -27.39 -11.84 10.05
CA GLU A 59 -28.85 -11.90 9.92
C GLU A 59 -29.38 -11.06 8.75
N ALA A 60 -28.50 -10.42 7.97
CA ALA A 60 -28.91 -9.62 6.83
C ALA A 60 -29.72 -10.47 5.84
N GLY A 61 -30.96 -10.04 5.58
CA GLY A 61 -31.89 -10.73 4.68
C GLY A 61 -32.49 -12.02 5.26
N HIS A 62 -32.32 -12.31 6.56
CA HIS A 62 -32.86 -13.50 7.25
C HIS A 62 -34.00 -13.19 8.25
N GLN A 63 -34.22 -11.92 8.58
CA GLN A 63 -35.18 -11.51 9.62
C GLN A 63 -36.64 -11.55 9.15
N THR A 64 -36.88 -11.68 7.84
CA THR A 64 -38.23 -11.67 7.28
C THR A 64 -38.86 -13.06 7.33
N SER A 65 -40.05 -13.19 7.92
CA SER A 65 -40.82 -14.43 7.85
C SER A 65 -41.40 -14.63 6.44
N ALA A 66 -40.87 -15.60 5.70
CA ALA A 66 -41.26 -15.87 4.32
C ALA A 66 -41.24 -17.37 4.01
N GLU A 67 -42.21 -17.83 3.24
CA GLU A 67 -42.31 -19.23 2.79
C GLU A 67 -42.74 -19.31 1.34
N SER A 68 -42.34 -20.39 0.67
CA SER A 68 -42.72 -20.61 -0.72
C SER A 68 -44.19 -20.98 -0.81
N TRP A 69 -44.90 -20.42 -1.78
CA TRP A 69 -46.29 -20.79 -2.07
C TRP A 69 -46.41 -22.12 -2.84
N GLY A 70 -45.29 -22.78 -3.16
CA GLY A 70 -45.28 -24.02 -3.93
C GLY A 70 -45.61 -23.80 -5.42
N THR A 71 -46.09 -24.86 -6.05
CA THR A 71 -46.54 -24.88 -7.46
C THR A 71 -48.03 -24.54 -7.59
N GLY A 72 -48.53 -24.45 -8.82
CA GLY A 72 -49.97 -24.22 -9.09
C GLY A 72 -50.39 -22.76 -9.03
N ARG A 73 -49.42 -21.83 -9.01
CA ARG A 73 -49.62 -20.38 -9.15
C ARG A 73 -48.75 -19.89 -10.30
N ALA A 74 -49.17 -18.86 -11.03
CA ALA A 74 -48.41 -18.25 -12.13
C ALA A 74 -47.22 -17.42 -11.64
N VAL A 75 -46.44 -17.97 -10.70
CA VAL A 75 -45.44 -17.27 -9.89
C VAL A 75 -44.30 -18.24 -9.53
N ALA A 76 -43.05 -17.77 -9.57
CA ALA A 76 -41.88 -18.58 -9.21
C ALA A 76 -41.89 -19.06 -7.75
N ARG A 77 -41.30 -20.24 -7.50
CA ARG A 77 -41.29 -20.98 -6.21
C ARG A 77 -40.38 -20.38 -5.11
N ILE A 78 -40.10 -19.08 -5.18
CA ILE A 78 -39.25 -18.36 -4.21
C ILE A 78 -40.05 -18.13 -2.91
N PRO A 79 -39.41 -18.17 -1.72
CA PRO A 79 -40.06 -17.75 -0.47
C PRO A 79 -40.62 -16.34 -0.54
N ARG A 80 -41.87 -16.15 -0.11
CA ARG A 80 -42.60 -14.88 -0.15
C ARG A 80 -43.01 -14.43 1.25
N VAL A 81 -42.93 -13.12 1.48
CA VAL A 81 -43.29 -12.52 2.77
C VAL A 81 -44.77 -12.78 3.08
N ARG A 82 -45.03 -13.29 4.28
CA ARG A 82 -46.39 -13.59 4.77
C ARG A 82 -47.19 -12.31 5.07
N GLY A 83 -48.50 -12.47 5.25
CA GLY A 83 -49.43 -11.38 5.59
C GLY A 83 -50.06 -10.69 4.38
N GLY A 84 -50.74 -9.57 4.62
CA GLY A 84 -51.43 -8.75 3.62
C GLY A 84 -51.47 -7.28 4.05
N GLY A 85 -51.95 -6.38 3.18
CA GLY A 85 -52.13 -4.96 3.51
C GLY A 85 -50.88 -4.09 3.48
N THR A 86 -49.70 -4.63 3.14
CA THR A 86 -48.48 -3.83 2.90
C THR A 86 -47.91 -4.11 1.52
N HIS A 87 -47.20 -3.14 0.95
CA HIS A 87 -46.48 -3.34 -0.32
C HIS A 87 -45.40 -4.44 -0.25
N ARG A 88 -44.95 -4.82 0.96
CA ARG A 88 -43.92 -5.84 1.14
C ARG A 88 -44.50 -7.27 1.14
N SER A 89 -45.76 -7.44 1.54
CA SER A 89 -46.44 -8.73 1.58
C SER A 89 -46.49 -9.37 0.17
N GLY A 90 -46.23 -10.68 0.08
CA GLY A 90 -46.22 -11.42 -1.18
C GLY A 90 -44.97 -11.22 -2.06
N GLN A 91 -44.04 -10.32 -1.71
CA GLN A 91 -42.76 -10.15 -2.42
C GLN A 91 -41.76 -11.26 -2.08
N GLY A 92 -40.81 -11.52 -2.98
CA GLY A 92 -39.72 -12.48 -2.75
C GLY A 92 -38.76 -12.06 -1.62
N ALA A 93 -38.30 -13.04 -0.85
CA ALA A 93 -37.37 -12.90 0.27
C ALA A 93 -36.35 -14.05 0.31
N PHE A 94 -35.35 -13.93 1.19
CA PHE A 94 -34.21 -14.84 1.41
C PHE A 94 -33.25 -15.03 0.23
N GLY A 95 -33.76 -15.22 -0.99
CA GLY A 95 -32.96 -15.48 -2.18
C GLY A 95 -31.97 -14.36 -2.51
N ASN A 96 -30.80 -14.72 -3.00
CA ASN A 96 -29.77 -13.79 -3.45
C ASN A 96 -30.17 -12.97 -4.68
N MET A 97 -31.14 -13.47 -5.44
CA MET A 97 -31.78 -12.75 -6.56
C MET A 97 -32.92 -11.83 -6.12
N CYS A 98 -33.32 -11.85 -4.84
CA CYS A 98 -34.41 -11.03 -4.33
C CYS A 98 -33.90 -9.70 -3.76
N ARG A 99 -34.61 -8.61 -4.06
CA ARG A 99 -34.38 -7.32 -3.38
C ARG A 99 -34.61 -7.47 -1.87
N GLY A 100 -33.62 -7.07 -1.07
CA GLY A 100 -33.64 -7.21 0.39
C GLY A 100 -33.44 -8.66 0.89
N GLY A 101 -33.18 -9.62 0.00
CA GLY A 101 -32.76 -10.97 0.36
C GLY A 101 -31.30 -11.05 0.78
N ARG A 102 -30.83 -12.24 1.13
CA ARG A 102 -29.44 -12.45 1.55
C ARG A 102 -28.55 -12.76 0.35
N MET A 103 -27.36 -12.16 0.33
CA MET A 103 -26.33 -12.46 -0.67
C MET A 103 -25.80 -13.90 -0.57
N PHE A 104 -25.56 -14.55 -1.71
CA PHE A 104 -24.82 -15.81 -1.76
C PHE A 104 -23.37 -15.61 -1.32
N ALA A 105 -22.82 -16.52 -0.49
CA ALA A 105 -21.48 -16.44 0.09
C ALA A 105 -21.15 -15.04 0.68
N PRO A 106 -21.91 -14.58 1.71
CA PRO A 106 -21.69 -13.27 2.30
C PRO A 106 -20.26 -13.11 2.85
N THR A 107 -19.74 -11.89 2.89
CA THR A 107 -18.44 -11.64 3.50
C THR A 107 -18.48 -12.01 4.97
N ARG A 108 -17.45 -12.75 5.42
CA ARG A 108 -17.34 -13.25 6.79
C ARG A 108 -16.07 -12.74 7.44
N THR A 109 -16.12 -12.55 8.76
CA THR A 109 -15.00 -12.08 9.56
C THR A 109 -13.83 -13.05 9.53
N TRP A 110 -14.10 -14.37 9.55
CA TRP A 110 -13.10 -15.44 9.53
C TRP A 110 -12.39 -15.64 8.18
N ARG A 111 -12.61 -14.77 7.19
CA ARG A 111 -11.77 -14.75 5.98
C ARG A 111 -10.30 -14.62 6.38
N ARG A 112 -9.40 -15.37 5.73
CA ARG A 112 -7.95 -15.24 5.97
C ARG A 112 -7.39 -13.93 5.40
N TRP A 113 -7.35 -12.88 6.23
CA TRP A 113 -6.78 -11.56 5.90
C TRP A 113 -5.26 -11.56 5.98
N HIS A 114 -4.71 -12.14 7.04
CA HIS A 114 -3.29 -12.09 7.33
C HIS A 114 -2.50 -13.21 6.65
N ARG A 115 -1.27 -12.90 6.26
CA ARG A 115 -0.30 -13.80 5.63
C ARG A 115 1.01 -13.73 6.41
N ARG A 116 1.46 -14.89 6.89
CA ARG A 116 2.79 -15.07 7.46
C ARG A 116 3.80 -15.08 6.32
N VAL A 117 4.89 -14.36 6.50
CA VAL A 117 6.04 -14.33 5.58
C VAL A 117 7.25 -14.85 6.33
N ASN A 118 8.07 -15.68 5.67
CA ASN A 118 9.26 -16.24 6.29
C ASN A 118 10.27 -15.14 6.63
N ARG A 119 10.92 -15.25 7.80
CA ARG A 119 11.89 -14.26 8.28
C ARG A 119 13.03 -14.06 7.27
N ASN A 120 13.56 -15.14 6.71
CA ASN A 120 14.63 -15.08 5.72
C ASN A 120 14.19 -14.43 4.40
N GLN A 121 12.98 -14.72 3.91
CA GLN A 121 12.44 -14.04 2.72
C GLN A 121 12.25 -12.54 2.96
N ARG A 122 11.77 -12.15 4.14
CA ARG A 122 11.65 -10.73 4.51
C ARG A 122 13.01 -10.04 4.59
N ARG A 123 14.02 -10.69 5.19
CA ARG A 123 15.39 -10.17 5.23
C ARG A 123 15.97 -10.02 3.82
N TYR A 124 15.75 -11.00 2.94
CA TYR A 124 16.18 -10.93 1.55
C TYR A 124 15.55 -9.75 0.81
N ALA A 125 14.23 -9.55 0.95
CA ALA A 125 13.53 -8.41 0.34
C ALA A 125 14.07 -7.05 0.83
N ILE A 126 14.40 -6.94 2.12
CA ILE A 126 15.01 -5.72 2.69
C ILE A 126 16.39 -5.47 2.09
N VAL A 127 17.23 -6.50 2.03
CA VAL A 127 18.58 -6.42 1.45
C VAL A 127 18.52 -6.03 -0.03
N SER A 128 17.62 -6.65 -0.82
CA SER A 128 17.39 -6.28 -2.21
C SER A 128 16.93 -4.82 -2.38
N ALA A 129 16.10 -4.31 -1.46
CA ALA A 129 15.64 -2.92 -1.49
C ALA A 129 16.76 -1.93 -1.16
N ILE A 130 17.63 -2.24 -0.19
CA ILE A 130 18.80 -1.42 0.16
C ILE A 130 19.77 -1.39 -1.04
N ALA A 131 20.09 -2.53 -1.62
CA ALA A 131 20.93 -2.60 -2.82
C ALA A 131 20.35 -1.75 -3.97
N ALA A 132 19.04 -1.82 -4.21
CA ALA A 132 18.37 -1.02 -5.23
C ALA A 132 18.43 0.49 -4.98
N SER A 133 18.40 0.94 -3.72
CA SER A 133 18.51 2.38 -3.37
C SER A 133 19.88 2.99 -3.66
N GLY A 134 20.93 2.17 -3.76
CA GLY A 134 22.26 2.64 -4.12
C GLY A 134 22.50 2.75 -5.63
N ILE A 135 21.55 2.35 -6.47
CA ILE A 135 21.70 2.35 -7.94
C ILE A 135 20.89 3.50 -8.55
N PRO A 136 21.54 4.56 -9.09
CA PRO A 136 20.86 5.72 -9.65
C PRO A 136 19.82 5.37 -10.73
N SER A 137 20.14 4.43 -11.62
CA SER A 137 19.23 4.04 -12.70
C SER A 137 17.91 3.44 -12.20
N VAL A 138 17.96 2.65 -11.12
CA VAL A 138 16.76 2.08 -10.50
C VAL A 138 15.94 3.16 -9.81
N VAL A 139 16.61 4.11 -9.13
CA VAL A 139 15.96 5.25 -8.46
C VAL A 139 15.27 6.17 -9.48
N MET A 140 15.95 6.51 -10.58
CA MET A 140 15.38 7.28 -11.69
C MET A 140 14.23 6.54 -12.37
N SER A 141 14.32 5.21 -12.54
CA SER A 141 13.22 4.41 -13.14
C SER A 141 11.95 4.43 -12.30
N LYS A 142 12.05 4.65 -10.98
CA LYS A 142 10.89 4.88 -10.10
C LYS A 142 10.27 6.26 -10.25
N GLY A 143 10.98 7.16 -10.93
CA GLY A 143 10.57 8.53 -11.19
C GLY A 143 11.08 9.52 -10.14
N HIS A 144 12.09 9.21 -9.33
CA HIS A 144 12.70 10.22 -8.47
C HIS A 144 13.54 11.20 -9.28
N LEU A 145 13.40 12.50 -9.01
CA LEU A 145 14.20 13.56 -9.67
C LEU A 145 15.53 13.74 -8.93
N ILE A 146 16.58 13.09 -9.41
CA ILE A 146 17.88 13.00 -8.71
C ILE A 146 19.08 13.46 -9.56
N GLU A 147 18.82 14.18 -10.65
CA GLU A 147 19.84 14.59 -11.64
C GLU A 147 20.94 15.47 -11.05
N GLU A 148 20.58 16.35 -10.10
CA GLU A 148 21.51 17.29 -9.46
C GLU A 148 22.11 16.76 -8.15
N VAL A 149 21.69 15.57 -7.69
CA VAL A 149 22.18 14.99 -6.44
C VAL A 149 23.59 14.46 -6.66
N PRO A 150 24.56 14.77 -5.77
CA PRO A 150 25.98 14.61 -6.09
C PRO A 150 26.44 13.15 -6.18
N GLU A 151 25.88 12.25 -5.37
CA GLU A 151 26.17 10.81 -5.44
C GLU A 151 25.09 9.92 -4.81
N PHE A 152 25.15 8.61 -5.12
CA PHE A 152 24.33 7.57 -4.52
C PHE A 152 25.16 6.35 -4.10
N PRO A 153 24.85 5.72 -2.94
CA PRO A 153 23.90 6.18 -1.93
C PRO A 153 24.37 7.50 -1.26
N LEU A 154 23.44 8.42 -1.02
CA LEU A 154 23.74 9.71 -0.40
C LEU A 154 24.01 9.53 1.11
N VAL A 155 25.21 9.88 1.57
CA VAL A 155 25.60 9.82 2.99
C VAL A 155 25.83 11.22 3.51
N VAL A 156 25.31 11.51 4.70
CA VAL A 156 25.28 12.85 5.26
C VAL A 156 25.72 12.84 6.72
N SER A 157 26.26 13.95 7.21
CA SER A 157 26.78 14.06 8.58
C SER A 157 25.70 13.87 9.66
N ASP A 158 26.08 13.32 10.80
CA ASP A 158 25.17 13.04 11.92
C ASP A 158 24.52 14.30 12.53
N LYS A 159 25.09 15.49 12.30
CA LYS A 159 24.52 16.78 12.73
C LYS A 159 23.07 16.98 12.28
N ILE A 160 22.67 16.38 11.16
CA ILE A 160 21.29 16.50 10.65
C ILE A 160 20.27 15.86 11.60
N GLN A 161 20.69 14.90 12.44
CA GLN A 161 19.84 14.27 13.45
C GLN A 161 19.40 15.26 14.55
N GLU A 162 20.15 16.35 14.76
CA GLU A 162 19.89 17.36 15.80
C GLU A 162 18.90 18.45 15.35
N TYR A 163 18.39 18.40 14.12
CA TYR A 163 17.48 19.40 13.58
C TYR A 163 16.12 19.39 14.28
N ASN A 164 15.75 20.53 14.87
CA ASN A 164 14.50 20.69 15.60
C ASN A 164 13.42 21.42 14.78
N LYS A 165 13.80 22.15 13.73
CA LYS A 165 12.87 22.99 12.94
C LYS A 165 12.74 22.50 11.51
N THR A 166 11.52 22.48 10.98
CA THR A 166 11.24 22.14 9.57
C THR A 166 11.95 23.07 8.60
N LYS A 167 12.12 24.35 8.96
CA LYS A 167 12.88 25.33 8.15
C LYS A 167 14.33 24.88 7.91
N GLN A 168 14.98 24.29 8.92
CA GLN A 168 16.34 23.76 8.80
C GLN A 168 16.38 22.58 7.83
N ALA A 169 15.45 21.63 7.97
CA ALA A 169 15.33 20.48 7.07
C ALA A 169 15.06 20.89 5.61
N VAL A 170 14.19 21.88 5.38
CA VAL A 170 13.91 22.42 4.04
C VAL A 170 15.16 23.07 3.43
N GLN A 171 15.89 23.86 4.21
CA GLN A 171 17.12 24.51 3.74
C GLN A 171 18.17 23.46 3.34
N PHE A 172 18.36 22.44 4.17
CA PHE A 172 19.25 21.33 3.87
C PHE A 172 18.88 20.56 2.58
N LEU A 173 17.60 20.21 2.41
CA LEU A 173 17.13 19.47 1.23
C LEU A 173 17.28 20.26 -0.07
N ARG A 174 17.24 21.61 0.00
CA ARG A 174 17.58 22.49 -1.11
C ARG A 174 19.07 22.51 -1.40
N SER A 175 19.91 22.62 -0.37
CA SER A 175 21.36 22.60 -0.52
C SER A 175 21.82 21.32 -1.21
N ILE A 176 21.30 20.16 -0.78
CA ILE A 176 21.68 18.84 -1.31
C ILE A 176 21.00 18.45 -2.63
N LYS A 177 20.28 19.41 -3.23
CA LYS A 177 19.61 19.27 -4.54
C LYS A 177 18.52 18.20 -4.61
N ALA A 178 18.00 17.75 -3.47
CA ALA A 178 16.86 16.83 -3.39
C ALA A 178 15.49 17.53 -3.46
N TRP A 179 15.47 18.87 -3.50
CA TRP A 179 14.24 19.66 -3.45
C TRP A 179 13.32 19.46 -4.67
N ASN A 180 13.86 19.19 -5.85
CA ASN A 180 13.08 18.97 -7.06
C ASN A 180 12.13 17.77 -6.91
N ASP A 181 12.56 16.70 -6.23
CA ASP A 181 11.71 15.53 -5.94
C ASP A 181 10.57 15.89 -4.96
N ILE A 182 10.81 16.80 -4.02
CA ILE A 182 9.80 17.29 -3.09
C ILE A 182 8.78 18.18 -3.81
N GLU A 183 9.25 19.07 -4.68
CA GLU A 183 8.38 19.92 -5.50
C GLU A 183 7.46 19.08 -6.40
N LYS A 184 8.00 17.99 -6.97
CA LYS A 184 7.19 16.98 -7.67
C LYS A 184 6.09 16.41 -6.79
N VAL A 185 6.38 16.07 -5.53
CA VAL A 185 5.36 15.60 -4.57
C VAL A 185 4.28 16.66 -4.31
N TYR A 186 4.65 17.95 -4.23
CA TYR A 186 3.65 19.02 -4.10
C TYR A 186 2.74 19.10 -5.32
N LYS A 187 3.32 19.09 -6.53
CA LYS A 187 2.59 19.19 -7.80
C LYS A 187 1.72 17.95 -8.08
N SER A 188 2.12 16.76 -7.62
CA SER A 188 1.39 15.52 -7.87
C SER A 188 0.15 15.32 -7.00
N LYS A 189 -0.05 16.14 -5.95
CA LYS A 189 -1.19 16.02 -5.03
C LYS A 189 -2.50 16.19 -5.79
N ARG A 190 -3.30 15.12 -5.84
CA ARG A 190 -4.61 15.15 -6.51
C ARG A 190 -5.69 14.47 -5.71
N LEU A 191 -6.95 14.74 -6.08
CA LEU A 191 -8.09 14.05 -5.48
C LEU A 191 -8.18 12.61 -6.00
N ARG A 192 -8.38 11.66 -5.07
CA ARG A 192 -8.56 10.25 -5.39
C ARG A 192 -9.91 10.04 -6.08
N ALA A 193 -9.90 9.40 -7.24
CA ALA A 193 -11.12 8.97 -7.93
C ALA A 193 -11.86 7.87 -7.14
N GLY A 194 -13.20 7.84 -7.28
CA GLY A 194 -14.07 6.82 -6.68
C GLY A 194 -14.43 7.04 -5.21
N LYS A 195 -14.87 5.96 -4.53
CA LYS A 195 -15.44 5.99 -3.17
C LYS A 195 -14.41 6.21 -2.05
N GLY A 196 -13.13 6.37 -2.37
CA GLY A 196 -12.06 6.58 -1.38
C GLY A 196 -12.20 7.90 -0.61
N LYS A 197 -12.78 8.92 -1.23
CA LYS A 197 -13.01 10.24 -0.62
C LYS A 197 -13.90 10.19 0.62
N MET A 198 -14.88 9.28 0.64
CA MET A 198 -15.78 9.05 1.79
C MET A 198 -15.17 8.17 2.88
N ARG A 199 -13.94 7.68 2.69
CA ARG A 199 -13.25 6.74 3.59
C ARG A 199 -11.90 7.29 4.04
N ASP A 200 -11.81 8.61 4.18
CA ASP A 200 -10.61 9.37 4.57
C ASP A 200 -9.37 9.14 3.68
N ARG A 201 -9.59 8.77 2.42
CA ARG A 201 -8.54 8.61 1.40
C ARG A 201 -8.75 9.62 0.28
N ARG A 202 -8.95 10.89 0.64
CA ARG A 202 -9.34 11.96 -0.30
C ARG A 202 -8.21 12.36 -1.25
N ARG A 203 -6.97 12.41 -0.77
CA ARG A 203 -5.80 12.81 -1.57
C ARG A 203 -4.88 11.62 -1.84
N VAL A 204 -4.15 11.68 -2.95
CA VAL A 204 -3.08 10.75 -3.32
C VAL A 204 -1.87 11.57 -3.75
#